data_AF-A0A822D855-F1
#
_entry.id   AF-A0A822D855-F1
#
_cell.length_a   1.000
_cell.length_b   1.000
_cell.length_c   1.000
_cell.angle_alpha   90.00
_cell.angle_beta   90.00
_cell.angle_gamma   90.00
#
_symmetry.space_group_name_H-M   'P 1'
#
loop_
_entity.id
_entity.type
_entity.pdbx_description
1 polymer ?
#
loop_
_entity_poly.entity_id
_entity_poly.type
_entity_poly.pdbx_seq_one_letter_code
_entity_poly.pdbx_strand_id
1 'polypeptide(L)'
;MEEFGAIYTSGITVFRQTEDNGYTYMDEPLYDVCSIAMAAYRGPDVKNNRILANKYAAGTYKKIENIFAIAYHHEHDCLVLSALGCGAFKNPPKHVASLFKSTILKYAGFFNTIYFAIVDDHNTGNRMNPNGNFLPFQEILDGLIVQPSKTIRMNISRGPNRIAHVSTDGRVTLSDVYILDRSPCNYGAKCNDLKDAQHNQTYSHPSLCPNSRPTVACDQINNEVHTYCFIHHTKCKSGGECTNQDPTHLQDFEHPESCKDGDHCYDTRREHLVAYQHLPICRDALKCQKFLRRDNDHCKYYRHCKSICPFDNCCVLFHDKDHLDNTIHSFRPPCPFTPYNCQMYVQRIQVPTGQKASTQVENHCLQYSHVCRFGRQCNDQESIHLETSIHIARQMCLNSNKCSKLDQEDHLESYSHPDIRDIRLFCKFP
;
A
#
# COMPACT_ATOMS: atom_id res chain seq x y z
N MET A 1 25.98 28.71 20.40
CA MET A 1 25.30 27.42 20.57
C MET A 1 25.21 26.79 19.19
N GLU A 2 25.51 25.50 19.08
CA GLU A 2 25.36 24.78 17.81
C GLU A 2 23.92 24.86 17.32
N GLU A 3 23.72 24.74 16.00
CA GLU A 3 22.40 24.95 15.37
C GLU A 3 21.30 24.09 16.00
N PHE A 4 21.61 22.87 16.44
CA PHE A 4 20.67 21.94 17.07
C PHE A 4 20.89 21.77 18.58
N GLY A 5 21.80 22.53 19.18
CA GLY A 5 22.09 22.47 20.60
C GLY A 5 20.89 22.92 21.45
N ALA A 6 20.77 22.31 22.63
CA ALA A 6 19.81 22.71 23.67
C ALA A 6 20.52 22.72 25.04
N ILE A 7 19.97 23.45 26.00
CA ILE A 7 20.39 23.39 27.39
C ILE A 7 19.29 22.71 28.19
N TYR A 8 19.65 21.65 28.92
CA TYR A 8 18.80 21.03 29.93
C TYR A 8 19.19 21.56 31.31
N THR A 9 18.21 21.98 32.09
CA THR A 9 18.40 22.46 33.46
C THR A 9 17.41 21.75 34.37
N SER A 10 17.90 21.18 35.48
CA SER A 10 17.08 20.53 36.51
C SER A 10 17.16 21.30 37.83
N GLY A 11 16.24 21.01 38.77
CA GLY A 11 16.24 21.63 40.10
C GLY A 11 15.79 23.10 40.11
N ILE A 12 15.01 23.53 39.13
CA ILE A 12 14.54 24.92 39.05
C ILE A 12 13.44 25.15 40.08
N THR A 13 13.52 26.27 40.79
CA THR A 13 12.45 26.76 41.66
C THR A 13 11.66 27.85 40.96
N VAL A 14 10.36 27.66 40.81
CA VAL A 14 9.42 28.70 40.35
C VAL A 14 8.68 29.23 41.57
N PHE A 15 8.96 30.49 41.93
CA PHE A 15 8.50 31.09 43.19
C PHE A 15 7.66 32.36 43.00
N ARG A 16 7.31 32.70 41.75
CA ARG A 16 6.47 33.85 41.40
C ARG A 16 5.25 33.43 40.61
N GLN A 17 4.13 34.09 40.88
CA GLN A 17 2.86 33.92 40.17
C GLN A 17 2.93 34.45 38.73
N THR A 18 1.85 34.24 37.98
CA THR A 18 1.68 34.70 36.60
C THR A 18 1.67 36.23 36.49
N GLU A 19 1.78 36.73 35.26
CA GLU A 19 1.70 38.16 34.94
C GLU A 19 0.37 38.78 35.40
N ASP A 20 -0.76 38.08 35.19
CA ASP A 20 -2.09 38.53 35.61
C ASP A 20 -2.21 38.77 37.12
N ASN A 21 -1.36 38.09 37.90
CA ASN A 21 -1.28 38.24 39.36
C ASN A 21 -0.11 39.14 39.80
N GLY A 22 0.48 39.90 38.87
CA GLY A 22 1.54 40.87 39.15
C GLY A 22 2.88 40.26 39.56
N TYR A 23 3.15 39.00 39.22
CA TYR A 23 4.38 38.27 39.61
C TYR A 23 4.66 38.26 41.12
N THR A 24 3.60 38.25 41.94
CA THR A 24 3.69 38.12 43.40
C THR A 24 4.39 36.83 43.81
N TYR A 25 4.93 36.78 45.03
CA TYR A 25 5.52 35.56 45.56
C TYR A 25 4.45 34.49 45.76
N MET A 26 4.79 33.24 45.44
CA MET A 26 3.94 32.09 45.73
C MET A 26 4.08 31.70 47.21
N ASP A 27 2.96 31.42 47.87
CA ASP A 27 2.97 30.85 49.22
C ASP A 27 3.60 29.44 49.22
N GLU A 28 3.37 28.69 48.13
CA GLU A 28 3.97 27.37 47.87
C GLU A 28 4.70 27.38 46.51
N PRO A 29 6.02 27.60 46.48
CA PRO A 29 6.81 27.53 45.25
C PRO A 29 6.80 26.13 44.62
N LEU A 30 6.93 26.07 43.30
CA LEU A 30 7.18 24.82 42.59
C LEU A 30 8.69 24.52 42.65
N TYR A 31 9.04 23.41 43.30
CA TYR A 31 10.41 22.91 43.38
C TYR A 31 10.68 21.84 42.31
N ASP A 32 11.95 21.56 42.05
CA ASP A 32 12.42 20.50 41.15
C ASP A 32 11.86 20.55 39.72
N VAL A 33 11.54 21.74 39.24
CA VAL A 33 11.11 21.94 37.85
C VAL A 33 12.31 21.71 36.92
N CYS A 34 12.09 21.00 35.83
CA CYS A 34 13.08 20.80 34.77
C CYS A 34 12.71 21.62 33.53
N SER A 35 13.71 22.14 32.81
CA SER A 35 13.48 22.91 31.59
C SER A 35 14.47 22.54 30.50
N ILE A 36 14.00 22.65 29.25
CA ILE A 36 14.81 22.51 28.04
C ILE A 36 14.75 23.82 27.27
N ALA A 37 15.89 24.50 27.15
CA ALA A 37 16.03 25.70 26.33
C ALA A 37 16.50 25.34 24.92
N MET A 38 15.62 25.52 23.93
CA MET A 38 15.89 25.29 22.51
C MET A 38 15.54 26.54 21.70
N ALA A 39 16.51 27.11 20.98
CA ALA A 39 16.29 28.29 20.16
C ALA A 39 15.56 27.93 18.85
N ALA A 40 14.42 28.56 18.56
CA ALA A 40 13.76 28.48 17.25
C ALA A 40 14.52 29.32 16.19
N TYR A 41 14.24 29.08 14.90
CA TYR A 41 14.76 29.94 13.84
C TYR A 41 14.12 31.32 13.90
N ARG A 42 14.91 32.38 13.73
CA ARG A 42 14.42 33.76 13.72
C ARG A 42 14.08 34.20 12.30
N GLY A 43 12.81 34.49 12.05
CA GLY A 43 12.30 34.97 10.77
C GLY A 43 12.64 34.05 9.59
N PRO A 44 12.38 32.74 9.69
CA PRO A 44 12.74 31.80 8.62
C PRO A 44 11.98 32.09 7.32
N ASP A 45 12.58 31.74 6.19
CA ASP A 45 11.91 31.84 4.90
C ASP A 45 10.68 30.93 4.88
N VAL A 46 9.57 31.51 4.42
CA VAL A 46 8.29 30.83 4.23
C VAL A 46 7.87 30.87 2.77
N LYS A 47 7.40 29.73 2.28
CA LYS A 47 6.77 29.55 0.97
C LYS A 47 5.33 30.06 1.00
N ASN A 48 4.67 29.99 -0.16
CA ASN A 48 3.23 30.19 -0.29
C ASN A 48 2.45 29.37 0.77
N ASN A 49 1.31 29.89 1.22
CA ASN A 49 0.48 29.28 2.27
C ASN A 49 1.12 29.17 3.66
N ARG A 50 2.14 29.99 3.96
CA ARG A 50 2.79 30.05 5.29
C ARG A 50 3.42 28.72 5.71
N ILE A 51 4.04 28.03 4.76
CA ILE A 51 4.80 26.81 5.02
C ILE A 51 6.28 27.18 5.09
N LEU A 52 7.02 26.67 6.08
CA LEU A 52 8.47 26.90 6.16
C LEU A 52 9.15 26.35 4.90
N ALA A 53 10.15 27.07 4.38
CA ALA A 53 11.01 26.52 3.34
C ALA A 53 11.69 25.24 3.86
N ASN A 54 11.99 24.29 2.96
CA ASN A 54 12.41 22.93 3.32
C ASN A 54 13.55 22.89 4.34
N LYS A 55 14.58 23.74 4.17
CA LYS A 55 15.70 23.83 5.12
C LYS A 55 15.22 24.11 6.55
N TYR A 56 14.38 25.13 6.74
CA TYR A 56 13.87 25.51 8.05
C TYR A 56 12.84 24.50 8.59
N ALA A 57 12.08 23.84 7.72
CA ALA A 57 11.19 22.75 8.12
C ALA A 57 12.00 21.57 8.71
N ALA A 58 13.05 21.09 8.02
CA ALA A 58 13.96 20.05 8.52
C ALA A 58 14.57 20.44 9.86
N GLY A 59 15.13 21.65 9.92
CA GLY A 59 15.82 22.10 11.11
C GLY A 59 14.87 22.26 12.30
N THR A 60 13.67 22.80 12.07
CA THR A 60 12.65 22.95 13.12
C THR A 60 12.17 21.58 13.60
N TYR A 61 11.96 20.63 12.68
CA TYR A 61 11.67 19.25 13.03
C TYR A 61 12.77 18.62 13.90
N LYS A 62 14.05 18.76 13.52
CA LYS A 62 15.19 18.26 14.32
C LYS A 62 15.28 18.92 15.70
N LYS A 63 14.99 20.23 15.79
CA LYS A 63 14.92 20.96 17.07
C LYS A 63 13.82 20.42 17.98
N ILE A 64 12.61 20.23 17.45
CA ILE A 64 11.48 19.64 18.18
C ILE A 64 11.83 18.22 18.63
N GLU A 65 12.40 17.41 17.74
CA GLU A 65 12.84 16.06 18.06
C GLU A 65 13.92 16.02 19.17
N ASN A 66 14.84 16.98 19.17
CA ASN A 66 15.84 17.12 20.24
C ASN A 66 15.18 17.42 21.59
N ILE A 67 14.13 18.24 21.65
CA ILE A 67 13.37 18.48 22.90
C ILE A 67 12.83 17.15 23.45
N PHE A 68 12.18 16.35 22.60
CA PHE A 68 11.60 15.06 22.99
C PHE A 68 12.68 14.08 23.45
N ALA A 69 13.80 14.00 22.70
CA ALA A 69 14.88 13.10 23.05
C ALA A 69 15.57 13.46 24.38
N ILE A 70 15.82 14.74 24.63
CA ILE A 70 16.44 15.20 25.87
C ILE A 70 15.50 14.92 27.05
N ALA A 71 14.21 15.23 26.90
CA ALA A 71 13.24 14.96 27.95
C ALA A 71 13.15 13.47 28.29
N TYR A 72 13.05 12.62 27.26
CA TYR A 72 13.01 11.18 27.45
C TYR A 72 14.31 10.65 28.06
N HIS A 73 15.49 11.14 27.63
CA HIS A 73 16.77 10.74 28.20
C HIS A 73 16.88 11.05 29.70
N HIS A 74 16.24 12.13 30.15
CA HIS A 74 16.15 12.50 31.56
C HIS A 74 14.91 11.91 32.26
N GLU A 75 14.28 10.89 31.67
CA GLU A 75 13.18 10.10 32.24
C GLU A 75 11.90 10.90 32.52
N HIS A 76 11.69 12.01 31.83
CA HIS A 76 10.43 12.76 31.90
C HIS A 76 9.34 12.02 31.11
N ASP A 77 8.20 11.79 31.76
CA ASP A 77 7.02 11.17 31.15
C ASP A 77 5.96 12.20 30.70
N CYS A 78 6.09 13.46 31.11
CA CYS A 78 5.19 14.54 30.76
C CYS A 78 5.93 15.75 30.20
N LEU A 79 5.35 16.41 29.21
CA LEU A 79 5.91 17.63 28.60
C LEU A 79 4.93 18.79 28.69
N VAL A 80 5.43 19.98 29.05
CA VAL A 80 4.72 21.25 28.87
C VAL A 80 5.47 22.05 27.82
N LEU A 81 4.85 22.23 26.66
CA LEU A 81 5.41 22.85 25.46
C LEU A 81 4.65 24.14 25.12
N SER A 82 5.19 24.89 24.16
CA SER A 82 4.61 26.15 23.68
C SER A 82 4.64 26.22 22.15
N ALA A 83 4.10 27.30 21.59
CA ALA A 83 4.15 27.59 20.15
C ALA A 83 5.57 28.02 19.72
N LEU A 84 6.51 27.06 19.68
CA LEU A 84 7.94 27.27 19.48
C LEU A 84 8.24 28.23 18.31
N GLY A 85 8.76 29.42 18.63
CA GLY A 85 9.16 30.43 17.65
C GLY A 85 8.04 31.15 16.91
N CYS A 86 6.76 30.94 17.25
CA CYS A 86 5.62 31.46 16.51
C CYS A 86 5.26 32.93 16.84
N GLY A 87 5.80 33.48 17.92
CA GLY A 87 5.70 34.90 18.28
C GLY A 87 6.78 35.76 17.59
N ALA A 88 7.64 36.39 18.39
CA ALA A 88 8.69 37.32 17.92
C ALA A 88 9.60 36.76 16.81
N PHE A 89 9.75 35.44 16.73
CA PHE A 89 10.59 34.76 15.74
C PHE A 89 9.86 34.43 14.43
N LYS A 90 8.58 34.77 14.31
CA LYS A 90 7.80 34.73 13.06
C LYS A 90 7.74 33.36 12.37
N ASN A 91 7.79 32.27 13.12
CA ASN A 91 7.52 30.93 12.58
C ASN A 91 6.02 30.76 12.35
N PRO A 92 5.58 30.08 11.27
CA PRO A 92 4.17 29.89 11.00
C PRO A 92 3.55 28.82 11.92
N PRO A 93 2.58 29.17 12.79
CA PRO A 93 2.11 28.29 13.86
C PRO A 93 1.45 27.00 13.36
N LYS A 94 0.63 27.08 12.31
CA LYS A 94 -0.01 25.89 11.71
C LYS A 94 1.02 24.85 11.25
N HIS A 95 2.12 25.30 10.66
CA HIS A 95 3.16 24.40 10.20
C HIS A 95 3.98 23.84 11.37
N VAL A 96 4.32 24.67 12.37
CA VAL A 96 5.03 24.23 13.57
C VAL A 96 4.20 23.20 14.35
N ALA A 97 2.89 23.41 14.53
CA ALA A 97 1.98 22.44 15.13
C ALA A 97 1.96 21.11 14.35
N SER A 98 1.98 21.17 13.01
CA SER A 98 2.07 19.97 12.16
C SER A 98 3.40 19.22 12.34
N LEU A 99 4.51 19.94 12.54
CA LEU A 99 5.81 19.32 12.84
C LEU A 99 5.81 18.65 14.23
N PHE A 100 5.21 19.31 15.24
CA PHE A 100 4.99 18.69 16.54
C PHE A 100 4.14 17.42 16.44
N LYS A 101 3.05 17.43 15.67
CA LYS A 101 2.22 16.25 15.43
C LYS A 101 3.03 15.08 14.87
N SER A 102 3.88 15.34 13.87
CA SER A 102 4.78 14.33 13.32
C SER A 102 5.74 13.77 14.38
N THR A 103 6.33 14.63 15.22
CA THR A 103 7.20 14.18 16.31
C THR A 103 6.43 13.38 17.37
N ILE A 104 5.22 13.80 17.75
CA ILE A 104 4.37 13.07 18.70
C ILE A 104 4.04 11.67 18.19
N LEU A 105 3.67 11.54 16.90
CA LEU A 105 3.45 10.24 16.27
C LEU A 105 4.70 9.36 16.29
N LYS A 106 5.89 9.96 16.11
CA LYS A 106 7.17 9.24 16.20
C LYS A 106 7.47 8.77 17.63
N TYR A 107 7.13 9.56 18.64
CA TYR A 107 7.31 9.26 20.07
C TYR A 107 6.03 8.70 20.72
N ALA A 108 5.17 8.03 19.94
CA ALA A 108 3.96 7.44 20.47
C ALA A 108 4.30 6.37 21.52
N GLY A 109 3.78 6.56 22.74
CA GLY A 109 4.05 5.69 23.90
C GLY A 109 5.23 6.08 24.77
N PHE A 110 5.97 7.15 24.45
CA PHE A 110 7.14 7.60 25.24
C PHE A 110 6.78 8.57 26.36
N PHE A 111 5.68 9.31 26.19
CA PHE A 111 5.18 10.29 27.15
C PHE A 111 3.75 9.93 27.50
N ASN A 112 3.41 10.01 28.79
CA ASN A 112 2.05 9.84 29.27
C ASN A 112 1.16 11.01 28.83
N THR A 113 1.67 12.25 28.89
CA THR A 113 0.89 13.43 28.52
C THR A 113 1.77 14.57 27.99
N ILE A 114 1.29 15.24 26.95
CA ILE A 114 1.95 16.42 26.37
C ILE A 114 0.94 17.56 26.35
N TYR A 115 1.25 18.63 27.09
CA TYR A 115 0.46 19.85 27.14
C TYR A 115 1.10 20.92 26.25
N PHE A 116 0.28 21.64 25.49
CA PHE A 116 0.70 22.86 24.78
C PHE A 116 0.10 24.07 25.51
N ALA A 117 0.88 24.70 26.38
CA ALA A 117 0.50 25.92 27.09
C ALA A 117 0.78 27.13 26.18
N ILE A 118 -0.24 27.58 25.46
CA ILE A 118 -0.14 28.65 24.46
C ILE A 118 -0.95 29.85 24.91
N VAL A 119 -0.28 30.98 25.07
CA VAL A 119 -0.88 32.28 25.35
C VAL A 119 -0.81 33.12 24.08
N ASP A 120 -1.96 33.63 23.64
CA ASP A 120 -2.02 34.61 22.56
C ASP A 120 -1.87 36.01 23.15
N ASP A 121 -0.72 36.63 22.88
CA ASP A 121 -0.35 37.95 23.36
C ASP A 121 -0.38 39.00 22.23
N HIS A 122 0.16 40.19 22.49
CA HIS A 122 0.29 41.27 21.50
C HIS A 122 1.15 40.93 20.26
N ASN A 123 1.91 39.82 20.28
CA ASN A 123 2.67 39.34 19.12
C ASN A 123 1.82 38.45 18.18
N THR A 124 0.56 38.18 18.53
CA THR A 124 -0.37 37.35 17.76
C THR A 124 -1.31 38.18 16.88
N GLY A 125 -2.09 37.54 15.99
CA GLY A 125 -3.07 38.23 15.13
C GLY A 125 -2.51 39.06 13.97
N ASN A 126 -1.19 39.02 13.71
CA ASN A 126 -0.56 39.80 12.66
C ASN A 126 -0.67 39.13 11.25
N ARG A 127 -0.19 39.79 10.18
CA ARG A 127 -0.25 39.25 8.80
C ARG A 127 0.38 37.84 8.67
N MET A 128 1.38 37.52 9.48
CA MET A 128 2.01 36.20 9.51
C MET A 128 1.20 35.18 10.30
N ASN A 129 0.38 35.63 11.25
CA ASN A 129 -0.43 34.79 12.12
C ASN A 129 -1.83 35.39 12.45
N PRO A 130 -2.77 35.43 11.50
CA PRO A 130 -4.05 36.11 11.66
C PRO A 130 -5.01 35.39 12.63
N ASN A 131 -4.77 34.11 12.91
CA ASN A 131 -5.64 33.29 13.75
C ASN A 131 -5.06 33.12 15.18
N GLY A 132 -4.00 33.84 15.52
CA GLY A 132 -3.27 33.60 16.76
C GLY A 132 -2.48 32.29 16.77
N ASN A 133 -1.69 32.08 17.81
CA ASN A 133 -0.91 30.84 17.97
C ASN A 133 -1.79 29.71 18.50
N PHE A 134 -2.79 30.03 19.33
CA PHE A 134 -3.61 29.03 20.00
C PHE A 134 -4.42 28.19 19.02
N LEU A 135 -5.23 28.83 18.16
CA LEU A 135 -6.19 28.13 17.30
C LEU A 135 -5.52 27.09 16.37
N PRO A 136 -4.41 27.38 15.65
CA PRO A 136 -3.77 26.38 14.80
C PRO A 136 -3.22 25.17 15.56
N PHE A 137 -2.75 25.34 16.79
CA PHE A 137 -2.28 24.24 17.62
C PHE A 137 -3.47 23.42 18.13
N GLN A 138 -4.53 24.08 18.60
CA GLN A 138 -5.76 23.43 19.03
C GLN A 138 -6.33 22.53 17.93
N GLU A 139 -6.51 23.07 16.71
CA GLU A 139 -7.08 22.32 15.57
C GLU A 139 -6.28 21.06 15.20
N ILE A 140 -4.96 21.05 15.42
CA ILE A 140 -4.06 19.97 14.96
C ILE A 140 -3.79 18.94 16.06
N LEU A 141 -3.70 19.39 17.32
CA LEU A 141 -3.12 18.63 18.42
C LEU A 141 -4.09 18.38 19.59
N ASP A 142 -5.15 19.17 19.74
CA ASP A 142 -6.08 19.00 20.85
C ASP A 142 -6.81 17.64 20.75
N GLY A 143 -6.86 16.92 21.87
CA GLY A 143 -7.39 15.56 21.92
C GLY A 143 -6.63 14.49 21.11
N LEU A 144 -5.42 14.79 20.60
CA LEU A 144 -4.63 13.82 19.84
C LEU A 144 -4.15 12.67 20.75
N ILE A 145 -4.70 11.48 20.54
CA ILE A 145 -4.26 10.25 21.20
C ILE A 145 -3.47 9.40 20.19
N VAL A 146 -2.23 9.06 20.54
CA VAL A 146 -1.37 8.20 19.73
C VAL A 146 -1.06 6.90 20.48
N GLN A 147 -0.99 5.79 19.75
CA GLN A 147 -0.66 4.48 20.30
C GLN A 147 0.65 3.99 19.67
N PRO A 148 1.52 3.31 20.43
CA PRO A 148 2.74 2.73 19.88
C PRO A 148 2.41 1.72 18.77
N SER A 149 3.24 1.67 17.73
CA SER A 149 3.04 0.74 16.62
C SER A 149 3.26 -0.71 17.08
N LYS A 150 2.29 -1.61 16.81
CA LYS A 150 2.40 -3.06 17.08
C LYS A 150 3.43 -3.79 16.21
N THR A 151 3.98 -3.14 15.18
CA THR A 151 4.89 -3.77 14.22
C THR A 151 5.92 -2.75 13.78
N ILE A 152 7.11 -2.83 14.36
CA ILE A 152 8.29 -2.11 13.89
C ILE A 152 9.18 -3.16 13.23
N ARG A 153 9.46 -3.00 11.93
CA ARG A 153 10.34 -3.93 11.21
C ARG A 153 11.76 -3.79 11.76
N MET A 154 12.23 -4.84 12.44
CA MET A 154 13.63 -4.98 12.84
C MET A 154 14.54 -4.90 11.60
N ASN A 155 15.72 -4.28 11.76
CA ASN A 155 16.81 -4.24 10.76
C ASN A 155 16.61 -3.39 9.49
N ILE A 156 15.88 -2.27 9.56
CA ILE A 156 16.01 -1.22 8.53
C ILE A 156 16.60 0.02 9.18
N SER A 157 17.94 0.09 9.20
CA SER A 157 18.70 1.28 9.54
C SER A 157 18.54 2.36 8.47
N ARG A 158 17.35 2.97 8.35
CA ARG A 158 17.06 4.08 7.43
C ARG A 158 16.15 5.11 8.08
N GLY A 159 16.72 6.22 8.51
CA GLY A 159 16.03 7.30 9.26
C GLY A 159 16.85 7.78 10.45
N PRO A 160 16.45 8.79 11.23
CA PRO A 160 17.20 9.29 12.37
C PRO A 160 16.74 8.34 13.47
N ASN A 161 17.28 7.12 13.42
CA ASN A 161 16.99 6.09 14.39
C ASN A 161 17.50 6.64 15.71
N ARG A 162 16.56 7.17 16.49
CA ARG A 162 16.70 7.28 17.93
C ARG A 162 16.10 6.08 18.64
N ILE A 163 15.66 5.02 17.95
CA ILE A 163 15.21 3.78 18.59
C ILE A 163 16.03 2.64 17.97
N ALA A 164 17.00 2.08 18.72
CA ALA A 164 17.89 1.00 18.34
C ALA A 164 17.20 -0.37 18.36
N HIS A 165 16.35 -0.59 19.37
CA HIS A 165 15.76 -1.89 19.64
C HIS A 165 14.32 -1.72 20.12
N VAL A 166 13.48 -2.69 19.81
CA VAL A 166 12.14 -2.80 20.38
C VAL A 166 12.08 -4.24 20.88
N SER A 167 11.75 -4.41 22.15
CA SER A 167 11.63 -5.74 22.72
C SER A 167 10.53 -6.53 22.00
N THR A 168 10.58 -7.87 22.08
CA THR A 168 9.69 -8.77 21.33
C THR A 168 8.20 -8.59 21.64
N ASP A 169 7.86 -7.94 22.77
CA ASP A 169 6.51 -7.58 23.17
C ASP A 169 6.07 -6.16 22.70
N GLY A 170 6.91 -5.48 21.92
CA GLY A 170 6.63 -4.15 21.37
C GLY A 170 6.94 -3.00 22.31
N ARG A 171 7.54 -3.25 23.48
CA ARG A 171 7.90 -2.20 24.42
C ARG A 171 9.24 -1.57 24.04
N VAL A 172 9.30 -0.25 24.10
CA VAL A 172 10.53 0.54 23.96
C VAL A 172 10.92 1.05 25.33
N THR A 173 12.18 0.84 25.70
CA THR A 173 12.78 1.27 26.97
C THR A 173 13.75 2.42 26.73
N LEU A 174 14.24 3.04 27.81
CA LEU A 174 15.19 4.16 27.71
C LEU A 174 16.49 3.77 27.00
N SER A 175 16.96 2.53 27.25
CA SER A 175 18.18 1.98 26.64
C SER A 175 18.05 1.70 25.15
N ASP A 176 16.80 1.65 24.66
CA ASP A 176 16.52 1.49 23.26
C ASP A 176 16.66 2.81 22.51
N VAL A 177 16.87 3.94 23.18
CA VAL A 177 16.95 5.27 22.55
C VAL A 177 18.36 5.83 22.55
N TYR A 178 18.88 6.19 21.36
CA TYR A 178 20.19 6.84 21.23
C TYR A 178 20.13 8.06 20.30
N ILE A 179 20.90 9.10 20.60
CA ILE A 179 20.90 10.34 19.82
C ILE A 179 21.96 10.23 18.71
N LEU A 180 21.53 10.21 17.45
CA LEU A 180 22.43 10.35 16.30
C LEU A 180 22.81 11.81 16.10
N ASP A 181 24.09 12.14 16.30
CA ASP A 181 24.63 13.49 16.14
C ASP A 181 24.85 13.93 14.66
N ARG A 182 24.27 13.20 13.71
CA ARG A 182 24.49 13.45 12.27
C ARG A 182 23.64 14.61 11.77
N SER A 183 24.17 15.36 10.81
CA SER A 183 23.41 16.40 10.09
C SER A 183 22.22 15.80 9.31
N PRO A 184 21.08 16.50 9.19
CA PRO A 184 19.97 16.06 8.34
C PRO A 184 20.39 16.01 6.87
N CYS A 185 19.92 15.00 6.14
CA CYS A 185 20.01 14.96 4.68
C CYS A 185 19.13 16.07 4.09
N ASN A 186 19.67 16.82 3.12
CA ASN A 186 18.94 17.88 2.42
C ASN A 186 17.72 17.38 1.65
N TYR A 187 17.71 16.10 1.27
CA TYR A 187 16.59 15.46 0.55
C TYR A 187 15.58 14.79 1.49
N GLY A 188 15.88 14.69 2.79
CA GLY A 188 14.96 14.20 3.81
C GLY A 188 14.29 12.87 3.44
N ALA A 189 12.96 12.83 3.54
CA ALA A 189 12.15 11.64 3.22
C ALA A 189 12.16 11.25 1.74
N LYS A 190 12.68 12.12 0.86
CA LYS A 190 12.77 11.92 -0.60
C LYS A 190 14.20 11.64 -1.07
N CYS A 191 15.10 11.28 -0.17
CA CYS A 191 16.46 10.91 -0.53
C CYS A 191 16.46 9.61 -1.35
N ASN A 192 17.22 9.58 -2.45
CA ASN A 192 17.38 8.36 -3.26
C ASN A 192 18.42 7.40 -2.63
N ASP A 193 19.32 7.94 -1.81
CA ASP A 193 20.44 7.23 -1.18
C ASP A 193 20.08 6.66 0.20
N LEU A 194 18.78 6.50 0.50
CA LEU A 194 18.31 5.90 1.75
C LEU A 194 18.93 4.52 1.99
N LYS A 195 19.33 3.81 0.93
CA LYS A 195 19.94 2.48 1.00
C LYS A 195 21.47 2.47 1.06
N ASP A 196 22.12 3.60 0.87
CA ASP A 196 23.58 3.71 0.81
C ASP A 196 24.20 3.78 2.22
N ALA A 197 25.12 2.86 2.54
CA ALA A 197 25.71 2.75 3.87
C ALA A 197 26.66 3.92 4.20
N GLN A 198 27.39 4.45 3.22
CA GLN A 198 28.36 5.53 3.40
C GLN A 198 27.66 6.89 3.56
N HIS A 199 26.61 7.12 2.76
CA HIS A 199 25.73 8.27 2.89
C HIS A 199 25.03 8.28 4.24
N ASN A 200 24.48 7.14 4.66
CA ASN A 200 23.83 7.00 5.95
C ASN A 200 24.80 7.15 7.14
N GLN A 201 26.11 6.95 6.96
CA GLN A 201 27.13 7.28 7.98
C GLN A 201 27.34 8.78 8.16
N THR A 202 27.00 9.59 7.16
CA THR A 202 27.22 11.04 7.15
C THR A 202 25.95 11.83 7.47
N TYR A 203 24.80 11.38 6.95
CA TYR A 203 23.53 12.08 7.04
C TYR A 203 22.45 11.27 7.74
N SER A 204 21.57 11.96 8.45
CA SER A 204 20.33 11.41 9.00
C SER A 204 19.15 11.64 8.05
N HIS A 205 18.27 10.66 7.92
CA HIS A 205 17.02 10.76 7.15
C HIS A 205 15.83 10.84 8.10
N PRO A 206 14.57 11.05 7.69
CA PRO A 206 13.38 10.87 8.55
C PRO A 206 12.97 9.40 8.70
N SER A 207 12.10 9.05 9.66
CA SER A 207 11.71 7.64 9.88
C SER A 207 10.70 7.17 8.84
N LEU A 208 10.51 5.85 8.71
CA LEU A 208 9.40 5.30 7.94
C LEU A 208 8.06 5.78 8.50
N CYS A 209 7.10 6.03 7.61
CA CYS A 209 5.77 6.42 8.02
C CYS A 209 5.10 5.28 8.81
N PRO A 210 4.61 5.53 10.04
CA PRO A 210 3.94 4.50 10.85
C PRO A 210 2.62 4.00 10.24
N ASN A 211 2.00 4.82 9.37
CA ASN A 211 0.76 4.49 8.68
C ASN A 211 0.99 3.84 7.31
N SER A 212 2.22 3.89 6.78
CA SER A 212 2.56 3.27 5.50
C SER A 212 2.76 1.78 5.71
N ARG A 213 1.72 0.98 5.45
CA ARG A 213 1.82 -0.49 5.45
C ARG A 213 1.86 -1.02 4.01
N PRO A 214 2.50 -2.17 3.74
CA PRO A 214 2.51 -2.78 2.41
C PRO A 214 1.10 -2.94 1.81
N THR A 215 0.09 -3.16 2.66
CA THR A 215 -1.31 -3.38 2.27
C THR A 215 -2.21 -2.16 2.39
N VAL A 216 -1.85 -1.13 3.17
CA VAL A 216 -2.71 0.03 3.46
C VAL A 216 -2.01 1.32 3.07
N ALA A 217 -2.64 2.12 2.21
CA ALA A 217 -2.12 3.43 1.84
C ALA A 217 -2.19 4.39 3.03
N CYS A 218 -1.14 5.19 3.23
CA CYS A 218 -1.14 6.25 4.23
C CYS A 218 -2.21 7.30 3.88
N ASP A 219 -3.11 7.57 4.83
CA ASP A 219 -4.17 8.57 4.71
C ASP A 219 -3.62 10.01 4.60
N GLN A 220 -2.40 10.23 5.09
CA GLN A 220 -1.69 11.50 5.05
C GLN A 220 -0.72 11.62 3.85
N ILE A 221 -0.81 10.74 2.84
CA ILE A 221 0.12 10.76 1.69
C ILE A 221 0.09 12.06 0.87
N ASN A 222 -1.01 12.81 0.94
CA ASN A 222 -1.14 14.11 0.27
C ASN A 222 -0.75 15.29 1.17
N ASN A 223 -0.38 15.04 2.43
CA ASN A 223 0.06 16.07 3.36
C ASN A 223 1.56 16.32 3.15
N GLU A 224 1.91 17.50 2.63
CA GLU A 224 3.30 17.87 2.33
C GLU A 224 4.21 17.80 3.57
N VAL A 225 3.70 18.17 4.74
CA VAL A 225 4.46 18.14 6.00
C VAL A 225 4.71 16.70 6.44
N HIS A 226 3.68 15.86 6.34
CA HIS A 226 3.76 14.45 6.68
C HIS A 226 4.74 13.71 5.76
N THR A 227 4.60 13.86 4.45
CA THR A 227 5.49 13.25 3.45
C THR A 227 6.90 13.83 3.48
N TYR A 228 7.10 14.98 4.10
CA TYR A 228 8.41 15.53 4.42
C TYR A 228 9.03 14.89 5.67
N CYS A 229 8.23 14.66 6.71
CA CYS A 229 8.68 14.11 7.99
C CYS A 229 8.79 12.58 8.01
N PHE A 230 8.21 11.88 7.03
CA PHE A 230 8.20 10.43 6.99
C PHE A 230 8.51 9.88 5.60
N ILE A 231 9.40 8.89 5.55
CA ILE A 231 9.67 8.10 4.35
C ILE A 231 8.44 7.25 4.05
N HIS A 232 7.92 7.38 2.84
CA HIS A 232 6.90 6.50 2.29
C HIS A 232 7.53 5.74 1.14
N HIS A 233 7.43 4.42 1.16
CA HIS A 233 7.85 3.65 0.01
C HIS A 233 6.77 3.72 -1.08
N THR A 234 7.20 3.90 -2.32
CA THR A 234 6.28 3.88 -3.45
C THR A 234 5.91 2.43 -3.72
N LYS A 235 4.61 2.08 -3.74
CA LYS A 235 4.22 0.71 -4.08
C LYS A 235 4.52 0.44 -5.55
N CYS A 236 5.09 -0.73 -5.85
CA CYS A 236 5.24 -1.17 -7.23
C CYS A 236 3.86 -1.27 -7.90
N LYS A 237 3.70 -0.68 -9.09
CA LYS A 237 2.44 -0.76 -9.85
C LYS A 237 2.05 -2.20 -10.21
N SER A 238 3.05 -3.06 -10.39
CA SER A 238 2.86 -4.48 -10.69
C SER A 238 2.64 -5.33 -9.44
N GLY A 239 2.74 -4.76 -8.23
CA GLY A 239 2.50 -5.46 -6.97
C GLY A 239 3.29 -6.76 -6.84
N GLY A 240 2.59 -7.84 -6.50
CA GLY A 240 3.14 -9.20 -6.40
C GLY A 240 3.58 -9.82 -7.72
N GLU A 241 3.08 -9.31 -8.86
CA GLU A 241 3.42 -9.78 -10.21
C GLU A 241 4.67 -9.10 -10.78
N CYS A 242 5.36 -8.27 -10.00
CA CYS A 242 6.57 -7.61 -10.46
C CYS A 242 7.69 -8.61 -10.75
N THR A 243 8.12 -8.67 -12.01
CA THR A 243 9.29 -9.46 -12.44
C THR A 243 10.56 -8.62 -12.59
N ASN A 244 10.51 -7.33 -12.25
CA ASN A 244 11.64 -6.42 -12.43
C ASN A 244 12.70 -6.68 -11.35
N GLN A 245 13.86 -7.16 -11.78
CA GLN A 245 15.01 -7.41 -10.92
C GLN A 245 16.05 -6.29 -10.95
N ASP A 246 15.77 -5.17 -11.62
CA ASP A 246 16.65 -4.00 -11.63
C ASP A 246 16.90 -3.52 -10.20
N PRO A 247 18.17 -3.40 -9.76
CA PRO A 247 18.50 -2.98 -8.40
C PRO A 247 17.92 -1.62 -8.02
N THR A 248 17.84 -0.68 -8.97
CA THR A 248 17.25 0.66 -8.79
C THR A 248 15.73 0.55 -8.59
N HIS A 249 15.06 -0.31 -9.35
CA HIS A 249 13.62 -0.55 -9.16
C HIS A 249 13.31 -1.18 -7.80
N LEU A 250 14.05 -2.22 -7.41
CA LEU A 250 13.92 -2.86 -6.10
C LEU A 250 14.34 -1.91 -4.95
N GLN A 251 15.11 -0.87 -5.28
CA GLN A 251 15.43 0.23 -4.36
C GLN A 251 14.25 1.19 -4.17
N ASP A 252 13.60 1.59 -5.25
CA ASP A 252 12.61 2.66 -5.27
C ASP A 252 11.18 2.18 -4.91
N PHE A 253 10.88 0.90 -5.09
CA PHE A 253 9.53 0.37 -4.94
C PHE A 253 9.38 -0.73 -3.86
N GLU A 254 8.36 -0.58 -3.03
CA GLU A 254 7.91 -1.62 -2.10
C GLU A 254 7.04 -2.65 -2.83
N HIS A 255 7.25 -3.91 -2.46
CA HIS A 255 6.49 -5.04 -2.96
C HIS A 255 5.70 -5.71 -1.82
N PRO A 256 4.59 -6.41 -2.14
CA PRO A 256 3.80 -7.10 -1.13
C PRO A 256 4.56 -8.23 -0.43
N GLU A 257 4.01 -8.73 0.66
CA GLU A 257 4.56 -9.90 1.35
C GLU A 257 4.47 -11.14 0.46
N SER A 258 5.37 -12.09 0.68
CA SER A 258 5.32 -13.39 0.01
C SER A 258 4.04 -14.15 0.38
N CYS A 259 3.46 -14.84 -0.60
CA CYS A 259 2.28 -15.67 -0.37
C CYS A 259 2.58 -16.73 0.69
N LYS A 260 1.71 -16.83 1.69
CA LYS A 260 1.85 -17.79 2.81
C LYS A 260 1.77 -19.25 2.35
N ASP A 261 1.07 -19.49 1.26
CA ASP A 261 0.95 -20.82 0.66
C ASP A 261 2.19 -21.18 -0.19
N GLY A 262 3.11 -20.23 -0.40
CA GLY A 262 4.42 -20.47 -1.01
C GLY A 262 4.37 -21.17 -2.37
N ASP A 263 5.09 -22.28 -2.47
CA ASP A 263 5.14 -23.18 -3.63
C ASP A 263 3.85 -23.99 -3.85
N HIS A 264 2.97 -24.05 -2.84
CA HIS A 264 1.67 -24.73 -2.87
C HIS A 264 0.51 -23.78 -3.20
N CYS A 265 0.79 -22.52 -3.52
CA CYS A 265 -0.24 -21.56 -3.90
C CYS A 265 -0.82 -21.88 -5.28
N TYR A 266 -2.09 -22.29 -5.33
CA TYR A 266 -2.84 -22.55 -6.56
C TYR A 266 -3.81 -21.42 -6.95
N ASP A 267 -3.88 -20.34 -6.16
CA ASP A 267 -4.76 -19.20 -6.43
C ASP A 267 -4.20 -18.34 -7.58
N THR A 268 -4.90 -18.37 -8.72
CA THR A 268 -4.54 -17.62 -9.92
C THR A 268 -5.41 -16.39 -10.14
N ARG A 269 -6.26 -16.01 -9.17
CA ARG A 269 -7.08 -14.80 -9.29
C ARG A 269 -6.16 -13.58 -9.32
N ARG A 270 -6.44 -12.64 -10.23
CA ARG A 270 -5.66 -11.40 -10.39
C ARG A 270 -5.51 -10.65 -9.07
N GLU A 271 -6.59 -10.57 -8.29
CA GLU A 271 -6.61 -9.93 -6.98
C GLU A 271 -5.57 -10.54 -6.01
N HIS A 272 -5.43 -11.87 -6.02
CA HIS A 272 -4.46 -12.58 -5.20
C HIS A 272 -3.02 -12.37 -5.70
N LEU A 273 -2.79 -12.52 -7.01
CA LEU A 273 -1.46 -12.39 -7.61
C LEU A 273 -0.88 -10.97 -7.48
N VAL A 274 -1.73 -9.94 -7.51
CA VAL A 274 -1.30 -8.56 -7.27
C VAL A 274 -1.02 -8.32 -5.77
N ALA A 275 -1.75 -8.99 -4.88
CA ALA A 275 -1.67 -8.78 -3.43
C ALA A 275 -0.48 -9.49 -2.75
N TYR A 276 0.11 -10.52 -3.37
CA TYR A 276 1.18 -11.32 -2.77
C TYR A 276 2.28 -11.65 -3.78
N GLN A 277 3.53 -11.69 -3.33
CA GLN A 277 4.63 -12.18 -4.16
C GLN A 277 4.64 -13.71 -4.21
N HIS A 278 4.85 -14.27 -5.40
CA HIS A 278 4.99 -15.71 -5.61
C HIS A 278 6.35 -16.07 -6.20
N LEU A 279 6.78 -17.30 -5.96
CA LEU A 279 7.88 -17.90 -6.72
C LEU A 279 7.48 -18.00 -8.20
N PRO A 280 8.45 -17.91 -9.13
CA PRO A 280 8.19 -18.15 -10.54
C PRO A 280 7.63 -19.57 -10.75
N ILE A 281 6.73 -19.72 -11.73
CA ILE A 281 6.18 -21.03 -12.09
C ILE A 281 7.30 -21.85 -12.76
N CYS A 282 7.49 -23.09 -12.32
CA CYS A 282 8.40 -24.02 -12.98
C CYS A 282 7.94 -24.27 -14.43
N ARG A 283 8.87 -24.26 -15.38
CA ARG A 283 8.57 -24.51 -16.80
C ARG A 283 7.84 -25.84 -17.04
N ASP A 284 8.17 -26.86 -16.26
CA ASP A 284 7.58 -28.20 -16.39
C ASP A 284 6.33 -28.39 -15.51
N ALA A 285 5.93 -27.35 -14.76
CA ALA A 285 4.75 -27.34 -13.89
C ALA A 285 4.63 -28.63 -13.06
N LEU A 286 3.45 -29.25 -13.00
CA LEU A 286 3.20 -30.49 -12.25
C LEU A 286 3.99 -31.71 -12.76
N LYS A 287 4.53 -31.66 -13.98
CA LYS A 287 5.32 -32.74 -14.60
C LYS A 287 6.81 -32.66 -14.27
N CYS A 288 7.23 -31.64 -13.51
CA CYS A 288 8.63 -31.43 -13.14
C CYS A 288 9.18 -32.64 -12.36
N GLN A 289 10.17 -33.34 -12.93
CA GLN A 289 10.79 -34.50 -12.31
C GLN A 289 11.43 -34.18 -10.95
N LYS A 290 12.01 -32.98 -10.80
CA LYS A 290 12.60 -32.53 -9.53
C LYS A 290 11.54 -32.34 -8.44
N PHE A 291 10.37 -31.81 -8.80
CA PHE A 291 9.23 -31.70 -7.89
C PHE A 291 8.67 -33.07 -7.52
N LEU A 292 8.47 -33.95 -8.49
CA LEU A 292 7.99 -35.32 -8.26
C LEU A 292 8.94 -36.13 -7.36
N ARG A 293 10.24 -35.85 -7.41
CA ARG A 293 11.27 -36.44 -6.54
C ARG A 293 11.48 -35.71 -5.21
N ARG A 294 10.68 -34.66 -4.93
CA ARG A 294 10.78 -33.82 -3.73
C ARG A 294 12.18 -33.23 -3.51
N ASP A 295 12.78 -32.71 -4.58
CA ASP A 295 14.03 -31.97 -4.52
C ASP A 295 13.82 -30.63 -3.78
N ASN A 296 14.32 -30.55 -2.55
CA ASN A 296 14.15 -29.39 -1.68
C ASN A 296 14.84 -28.13 -2.21
N ASP A 297 15.92 -28.23 -2.98
CA ASP A 297 16.60 -27.04 -3.51
C ASP A 297 15.86 -26.49 -4.72
N HIS A 298 15.31 -27.34 -5.58
CA HIS A 298 14.46 -26.90 -6.69
C HIS A 298 13.16 -26.23 -6.20
N CYS A 299 12.48 -26.82 -5.21
CA CYS A 299 11.19 -26.31 -4.73
C CYS A 299 11.31 -24.99 -3.93
N LYS A 300 12.53 -24.61 -3.48
CA LYS A 300 12.77 -23.28 -2.89
C LYS A 300 12.62 -22.13 -3.88
N TYR A 301 12.86 -22.37 -5.17
CA TYR A 301 12.94 -21.31 -6.18
C TYR A 301 11.75 -21.31 -7.14
N TYR A 302 10.94 -22.37 -7.18
CA TYR A 302 9.85 -22.50 -8.15
C TYR A 302 8.58 -23.04 -7.50
N ARG A 303 7.44 -22.51 -7.93
CA ARG A 303 6.12 -23.10 -7.66
C ARG A 303 5.70 -24.06 -8.77
N HIS A 304 4.98 -25.11 -8.40
CA HIS A 304 4.51 -26.16 -9.32
C HIS A 304 2.98 -26.22 -9.27
N CYS A 305 2.36 -25.28 -9.97
CA CYS A 305 0.91 -25.20 -10.12
C CYS A 305 0.50 -25.46 -11.58
N LYS A 306 -0.78 -25.72 -11.82
CA LYS A 306 -1.32 -25.73 -13.19
C LYS A 306 -1.09 -24.36 -13.84
N SER A 307 -0.70 -24.34 -15.10
CA SER A 307 -0.59 -23.10 -15.86
C SER A 307 -1.95 -22.67 -16.41
N ILE A 308 -2.21 -21.37 -16.50
CA ILE A 308 -3.38 -20.86 -17.22
C ILE A 308 -3.24 -21.23 -18.70
N CYS A 309 -4.29 -21.78 -19.31
CA CYS A 309 -4.30 -22.05 -20.74
C CYS A 309 -4.17 -20.72 -21.51
N PRO A 310 -3.22 -20.58 -22.45
CA PRO A 310 -3.02 -19.32 -23.21
C PRO A 310 -4.23 -18.97 -24.09
N PHE A 311 -5.10 -19.93 -24.38
CA PHE A 311 -6.29 -19.74 -25.19
C PHE A 311 -7.57 -19.65 -24.35
N ASP A 312 -7.52 -19.99 -23.05
CA ASP A 312 -8.63 -19.97 -22.11
C ASP A 312 -9.97 -20.43 -22.75
N ASN A 313 -10.99 -19.56 -22.81
CA ASN A 313 -12.29 -19.88 -23.42
C ASN A 313 -12.25 -20.21 -24.93
N CYS A 314 -11.15 -19.97 -25.62
CA CYS A 314 -10.91 -20.36 -27.01
C CYS A 314 -10.06 -21.64 -27.13
N CYS A 315 -9.86 -22.39 -26.05
CA CYS A 315 -8.98 -23.57 -26.05
C CYS A 315 -9.45 -24.64 -27.03
N VAL A 316 -8.58 -25.03 -27.97
CA VAL A 316 -8.83 -26.10 -28.95
C VAL A 316 -8.57 -27.50 -28.40
N LEU A 317 -7.88 -27.61 -27.26
CA LEU A 317 -7.52 -28.86 -26.58
C LEU A 317 -8.50 -29.21 -25.44
N PHE A 318 -9.71 -28.64 -25.46
CA PHE A 318 -10.72 -28.84 -24.41
C PHE A 318 -11.24 -30.28 -24.30
N HIS A 319 -10.91 -31.18 -25.24
CA HIS A 319 -11.18 -32.62 -25.14
C HIS A 319 -9.96 -33.44 -24.70
N ASP A 320 -8.77 -32.84 -24.69
CA ASP A 320 -7.57 -33.52 -24.22
C ASP A 320 -7.57 -33.53 -22.70
N LYS A 321 -7.74 -34.74 -22.13
CA LYS A 321 -7.81 -34.93 -20.69
C LYS A 321 -6.50 -34.54 -20.00
N ASP A 322 -5.35 -34.85 -20.59
CA ASP A 322 -4.06 -34.48 -20.03
C ASP A 322 -3.89 -32.95 -20.05
N HIS A 323 -4.34 -32.27 -21.10
CA HIS A 323 -4.37 -30.81 -21.15
C HIS A 323 -5.26 -30.20 -20.06
N LEU A 324 -6.51 -30.66 -19.92
CA LEU A 324 -7.44 -30.17 -18.90
C LEU A 324 -6.96 -30.47 -17.47
N ASP A 325 -6.35 -31.62 -17.26
CA ASP A 325 -5.83 -32.01 -15.94
C ASP A 325 -4.62 -31.15 -15.56
N ASN A 326 -3.86 -30.61 -16.52
CA ASN A 326 -2.64 -29.84 -16.26
C ASN A 326 -2.77 -28.31 -16.45
N THR A 327 -3.90 -27.81 -16.96
CA THR A 327 -4.11 -26.38 -17.21
C THR A 327 -5.38 -25.83 -16.56
N ILE A 328 -5.41 -24.53 -16.31
CA ILE A 328 -6.56 -23.81 -15.75
C ILE A 328 -7.29 -23.11 -16.90
N HIS A 329 -8.62 -23.21 -16.90
CA HIS A 329 -9.53 -22.50 -17.79
C HIS A 329 -10.61 -21.80 -16.95
N SER A 330 -11.16 -20.71 -17.48
CA SER A 330 -12.29 -19.98 -16.89
C SER A 330 -13.61 -20.74 -17.06
N PHE A 331 -13.72 -21.55 -18.11
CA PHE A 331 -14.90 -22.39 -18.33
C PHE A 331 -14.94 -23.61 -17.37
N ARG A 332 -16.16 -24.04 -17.05
CA ARG A 332 -16.47 -25.27 -16.29
C ARG A 332 -16.10 -26.52 -17.09
N PRO A 333 -15.96 -27.70 -16.47
CA PRO A 333 -15.61 -28.93 -17.19
C PRO A 333 -16.43 -29.11 -18.48
N PRO A 334 -15.79 -29.32 -19.64
CA PRO A 334 -16.51 -29.49 -20.90
C PRO A 334 -17.43 -30.70 -20.85
N CYS A 335 -18.64 -30.56 -21.40
CA CYS A 335 -19.54 -31.69 -21.58
C CYS A 335 -18.86 -32.73 -22.49
N PRO A 336 -18.79 -34.03 -22.12
CA PRO A 336 -18.18 -35.07 -22.94
C PRO A 336 -18.78 -35.22 -24.35
N PHE A 337 -20.00 -34.71 -24.53
CA PHE A 337 -20.76 -34.79 -25.78
C PHE A 337 -20.81 -33.45 -26.54
N THR A 338 -20.18 -32.38 -26.05
CA THR A 338 -19.98 -31.16 -26.85
C THR A 338 -18.99 -31.45 -27.98
N PRO A 339 -19.04 -30.81 -29.16
CA PRO A 339 -20.01 -29.81 -29.62
C PRO A 339 -21.38 -30.36 -30.07
N TYR A 340 -21.47 -31.58 -30.60
CA TYR A 340 -22.64 -31.99 -31.40
C TYR A 340 -23.56 -33.03 -30.75
N ASN A 341 -23.09 -33.83 -29.80
CA ASN A 341 -23.81 -35.02 -29.33
C ASN A 341 -24.57 -34.80 -28.01
N CYS A 342 -24.53 -33.60 -27.44
CA CYS A 342 -25.19 -33.31 -26.17
C CYS A 342 -26.68 -33.00 -26.37
N GLN A 343 -27.55 -34.00 -26.22
CA GLN A 343 -29.01 -33.83 -26.37
C GLN A 343 -29.60 -32.72 -25.47
N MET A 344 -29.11 -32.60 -24.23
CA MET A 344 -29.59 -31.58 -23.29
C MET A 344 -29.23 -30.17 -23.75
N TYR A 345 -28.02 -29.97 -24.28
CA TYR A 345 -27.63 -28.68 -24.84
C TYR A 345 -28.39 -28.36 -26.13
N VAL A 346 -28.61 -29.37 -26.98
CA VAL A 346 -29.47 -29.22 -28.18
C VAL A 346 -30.87 -28.74 -27.79
N GLN A 347 -31.49 -29.38 -26.78
CA GLN A 347 -32.77 -28.94 -26.26
C GLN A 347 -32.68 -27.48 -25.77
N ARG A 348 -31.64 -27.13 -25.01
CA ARG A 348 -31.45 -25.77 -24.48
C ARG A 348 -31.39 -24.69 -25.55
N ILE A 349 -30.64 -24.92 -26.64
CA ILE A 349 -30.46 -23.93 -27.72
C ILE A 349 -31.66 -23.86 -28.68
N GLN A 350 -32.53 -24.87 -28.67
CA GLN A 350 -33.78 -24.93 -29.44
C GLN A 350 -34.97 -24.31 -28.69
N VAL A 351 -34.86 -24.04 -27.38
CA VAL A 351 -35.89 -23.30 -26.62
C VAL A 351 -35.98 -21.86 -27.15
N PRO A 352 -37.19 -21.34 -27.46
CA PRO A 352 -37.38 -19.97 -27.90
C PRO A 352 -36.83 -18.94 -26.90
N THR A 353 -36.32 -17.83 -27.41
CA THR A 353 -35.82 -16.71 -26.59
C THR A 353 -36.90 -16.26 -25.60
N GLY A 354 -36.57 -16.23 -24.30
CA GLY A 354 -37.49 -15.84 -23.22
C GLY A 354 -38.20 -17.00 -22.51
N GLN A 355 -38.04 -18.24 -22.98
CA GLN A 355 -38.52 -19.44 -22.28
C GLN A 355 -37.36 -20.20 -21.63
N LYS A 356 -37.62 -20.86 -20.49
CA LYS A 356 -36.65 -21.73 -19.81
C LYS A 356 -36.87 -23.18 -20.25
N ALA A 357 -35.77 -23.92 -20.36
CA ALA A 357 -35.84 -25.37 -20.55
C ALA A 357 -36.30 -26.07 -19.25
N SER A 358 -36.42 -27.39 -19.28
CA SER A 358 -36.66 -28.16 -18.05
C SER A 358 -35.52 -27.94 -17.05
N THR A 359 -35.81 -28.06 -15.75
CA THR A 359 -34.81 -27.88 -14.68
C THR A 359 -33.59 -28.77 -14.88
N GLN A 360 -33.78 -29.99 -15.39
CA GLN A 360 -32.69 -30.91 -15.68
C GLN A 360 -31.75 -30.37 -16.77
N VAL A 361 -32.32 -29.78 -17.83
CA VAL A 361 -31.56 -29.18 -18.95
C VAL A 361 -30.79 -27.95 -18.48
N GLU A 362 -31.42 -27.03 -17.75
CA GLU A 362 -30.74 -25.85 -17.24
C GLU A 362 -29.60 -26.22 -16.28
N ASN A 363 -29.83 -27.18 -15.37
CA ASN A 363 -28.79 -27.64 -14.44
C ASN A 363 -27.59 -28.25 -15.16
N HIS A 364 -27.81 -29.04 -16.21
CA HIS A 364 -26.73 -29.62 -17.02
C HIS A 364 -25.90 -28.53 -17.72
N CYS A 365 -26.57 -27.56 -18.35
CA CYS A 365 -25.91 -26.46 -19.07
C CYS A 365 -25.24 -25.45 -18.13
N LEU A 366 -25.62 -25.41 -16.86
CA LEU A 366 -24.87 -24.70 -15.84
C LEU A 366 -23.69 -25.55 -15.35
N GLN A 367 -23.84 -26.86 -15.18
CA GLN A 367 -22.78 -27.70 -14.63
C GLN A 367 -21.59 -27.90 -15.60
N TYR A 368 -21.87 -28.01 -16.89
CA TYR A 368 -20.87 -28.30 -17.92
C TYR A 368 -20.78 -27.19 -18.96
N SER A 369 -19.59 -27.00 -19.51
CA SER A 369 -19.39 -26.08 -20.62
C SER A 369 -19.67 -26.72 -21.97
N HIS A 370 -20.17 -25.92 -22.91
CA HIS A 370 -20.47 -26.34 -24.27
C HIS A 370 -19.83 -25.40 -25.28
N VAL A 371 -19.64 -25.87 -26.50
CA VAL A 371 -19.15 -24.99 -27.57
C VAL A 371 -20.24 -23.98 -27.89
N CYS A 372 -19.86 -22.70 -27.88
CA CYS A 372 -20.77 -21.61 -28.19
C CYS A 372 -21.22 -21.75 -29.65
N ARG A 373 -22.54 -21.60 -29.88
CA ARG A 373 -23.11 -21.69 -31.23
C ARG A 373 -22.62 -20.60 -32.19
N PHE A 374 -22.00 -19.54 -31.69
CA PHE A 374 -21.42 -18.46 -32.50
C PHE A 374 -19.88 -18.50 -32.49
N GLY A 375 -19.27 -19.52 -31.88
CA GLY A 375 -17.82 -19.65 -31.76
C GLY A 375 -17.17 -18.36 -31.26
N ARG A 376 -16.02 -18.00 -31.85
CA ARG A 376 -15.27 -16.78 -31.51
C ARG A 376 -16.00 -15.47 -31.84
N GLN A 377 -17.08 -15.51 -32.61
CA GLN A 377 -17.87 -14.30 -32.94
C GLN A 377 -18.94 -13.97 -31.90
N CYS A 378 -19.04 -14.76 -30.83
CA CYS A 378 -19.99 -14.51 -29.78
C CYS A 378 -19.70 -13.16 -29.09
N ASN A 379 -20.72 -12.31 -29.02
CA ASN A 379 -20.66 -11.00 -28.36
C ASN A 379 -21.26 -11.02 -26.94
N ASP A 380 -21.63 -12.20 -26.42
CA ASP A 380 -22.18 -12.35 -25.07
C ASP A 380 -21.04 -12.30 -24.04
N GLN A 381 -21.12 -11.33 -23.13
CA GLN A 381 -20.13 -11.03 -22.10
C GLN A 381 -20.65 -11.34 -20.69
N GLU A 382 -21.82 -11.97 -20.56
CA GLU A 382 -22.35 -12.36 -19.26
C GLU A 382 -21.40 -13.35 -18.58
N SER A 383 -21.09 -13.13 -17.28
CA SER A 383 -20.12 -13.96 -16.54
C SER A 383 -20.47 -15.44 -16.61
N ILE A 384 -21.75 -15.77 -16.49
CA ILE A 384 -22.21 -17.16 -16.52
C ILE A 384 -22.04 -17.80 -17.90
N HIS A 385 -22.17 -17.01 -18.97
CA HIS A 385 -21.93 -17.48 -20.33
C HIS A 385 -20.45 -17.75 -20.56
N LEU A 386 -19.57 -16.87 -20.08
CA LEU A 386 -18.11 -17.07 -20.13
C LEU A 386 -17.66 -18.31 -19.33
N GLU A 387 -18.33 -18.64 -18.23
CA GLU A 387 -18.06 -19.85 -17.45
C GLU A 387 -18.61 -21.15 -18.09
N THR A 388 -19.59 -21.06 -18.98
CA THR A 388 -20.30 -22.24 -19.52
C THR A 388 -20.13 -22.40 -21.04
N SER A 389 -19.36 -21.52 -21.69
CA SER A 389 -19.17 -21.52 -23.14
C SER A 389 -17.71 -21.57 -23.56
N ILE A 390 -17.46 -22.37 -24.60
CA ILE A 390 -16.17 -22.51 -25.26
C ILE A 390 -16.27 -21.92 -26.67
N HIS A 391 -15.48 -20.91 -26.99
CA HIS A 391 -15.53 -20.13 -28.23
C HIS A 391 -14.46 -20.59 -29.22
N ILE A 392 -14.64 -21.79 -29.78
CA ILE A 392 -13.70 -22.33 -30.78
C ILE A 392 -13.64 -21.40 -32.00
N ALA A 393 -12.42 -21.17 -32.49
CA ALA A 393 -12.18 -20.39 -33.69
C ALA A 393 -12.23 -21.27 -34.95
N ARG A 394 -13.10 -20.94 -35.91
CA ARG A 394 -12.99 -21.39 -37.31
C ARG A 394 -12.41 -20.28 -38.17
N GLN A 395 -11.96 -20.63 -39.37
CA GLN A 395 -11.48 -19.62 -40.33
C GLN A 395 -12.64 -18.73 -40.76
N MET A 396 -12.38 -17.42 -40.86
CA MET A 396 -13.36 -16.49 -41.43
C MET A 396 -13.50 -16.73 -42.92
N CYS A 397 -14.74 -16.75 -43.43
CA CYS A 397 -14.95 -16.72 -44.87
C CYS A 397 -14.40 -15.40 -45.46
N LEU A 398 -13.55 -15.50 -46.48
CA LEU A 398 -12.97 -14.35 -47.20
C LEU A 398 -14.03 -13.38 -47.76
N ASN A 399 -15.20 -13.91 -48.13
CA ASN A 399 -16.28 -13.12 -48.68
C ASN A 399 -17.24 -12.57 -47.61
N SER A 400 -17.10 -12.99 -46.35
CA SER A 400 -17.88 -12.50 -45.20
C SER A 400 -19.39 -12.39 -45.53
N ASN A 401 -19.99 -11.21 -45.38
CA ASN A 401 -21.41 -10.93 -45.66
C ASN A 401 -21.80 -11.01 -47.16
N LYS A 402 -20.83 -11.11 -48.08
CA LYS A 402 -21.05 -11.21 -49.54
C LYS A 402 -20.85 -12.64 -50.06
N CYS A 403 -20.76 -13.63 -49.16
CA CYS A 403 -20.59 -15.00 -49.56
C CYS A 403 -21.80 -15.54 -50.30
N SER A 404 -21.59 -16.13 -51.48
CA SER A 404 -22.61 -16.80 -52.27
C SER A 404 -22.81 -18.27 -51.91
N LYS A 405 -22.03 -18.81 -50.96
CA LYS A 405 -22.02 -20.22 -50.54
C LYS A 405 -22.71 -20.45 -49.19
N LEU A 406 -23.68 -19.58 -48.84
CA LEU A 406 -24.39 -19.68 -47.56
C LEU A 406 -25.43 -20.81 -47.52
N ASP A 407 -25.65 -21.47 -48.65
CA ASP A 407 -26.48 -22.66 -48.83
C ASP A 407 -25.67 -23.97 -48.86
N GLN A 408 -24.34 -23.87 -48.88
CA GLN A 408 -23.44 -25.03 -48.90
C GLN A 408 -23.04 -25.38 -47.47
N GLU A 409 -23.61 -26.44 -46.91
CA GLU A 409 -23.31 -26.86 -45.52
C GLU A 409 -21.82 -27.17 -45.32
N ASP A 410 -21.15 -27.84 -46.27
CA ASP A 410 -19.69 -28.08 -46.21
C ASP A 410 -18.87 -26.78 -46.06
N HIS A 411 -19.33 -25.69 -46.69
CA HIS A 411 -18.71 -24.37 -46.57
C HIS A 411 -18.96 -23.76 -45.19
N LEU A 412 -20.18 -23.87 -44.66
CA LEU A 412 -20.55 -23.38 -43.33
C LEU A 412 -19.93 -24.19 -42.18
N GLU A 413 -19.62 -25.47 -42.40
CA GLU A 413 -18.86 -26.29 -41.45
C GLU A 413 -17.40 -25.84 -41.36
N SER A 414 -16.84 -25.36 -42.48
CA SER A 414 -15.44 -24.98 -42.61
C SER A 414 -15.17 -23.51 -42.22
N TYR A 415 -16.13 -22.61 -42.45
CA TYR A 415 -15.93 -21.16 -42.32
C TYR A 415 -16.99 -20.48 -41.44
N SER A 416 -16.55 -19.57 -40.58
CA SER A 416 -17.44 -18.68 -39.82
C SER A 416 -17.88 -17.48 -40.65
N HIS A 417 -19.10 -17.01 -40.37
CA HIS A 417 -19.73 -15.84 -40.99
C HIS A 417 -20.36 -14.96 -39.92
N PRO A 418 -20.26 -13.61 -40.03
CA PRO A 418 -20.93 -12.70 -39.09
C PRO A 418 -22.42 -13.01 -38.96
N ASP A 419 -22.90 -13.05 -37.71
CA ASP A 419 -24.31 -13.30 -37.35
C ASP A 419 -24.88 -14.67 -37.77
N ILE A 420 -24.04 -15.57 -38.27
CA ILE A 420 -24.41 -16.96 -38.58
C ILE A 420 -23.85 -17.87 -37.49
N ARG A 421 -24.66 -18.81 -37.04
CA ARG A 421 -24.25 -19.80 -36.04
C ARG A 421 -23.28 -20.81 -36.66
N ASP A 422 -22.11 -20.97 -36.04
CA ASP A 422 -21.15 -22.05 -36.32
C ASP A 422 -21.74 -23.43 -35.99
N ILE A 423 -22.62 -23.50 -34.97
CA ILE A 423 -23.39 -24.70 -34.63
C ILE A 423 -24.85 -24.48 -35.01
N ARG A 424 -25.27 -25.15 -36.09
CA ARG A 424 -26.63 -25.07 -36.64
C ARG A 424 -27.62 -25.79 -35.71
N LEU A 425 -28.88 -25.38 -35.77
CA LEU A 425 -29.94 -26.09 -35.06
C LEU A 425 -30.21 -27.41 -35.76
N PHE A 426 -30.36 -28.49 -34.98
CA PHE A 426 -30.78 -29.77 -35.52
C PHE A 426 -32.17 -29.67 -36.12
N CYS A 427 -32.38 -30.37 -37.24
CA CYS A 427 -33.70 -30.46 -37.86
C CYS A 427 -34.68 -31.11 -36.87
N LYS A 428 -35.87 -30.52 -36.72
CA LYS A 428 -36.93 -31.08 -35.86
C LYS A 428 -37.58 -32.34 -36.46
N PHE A 429 -37.35 -32.57 -37.76
CA PHE A 429 -37.92 -33.67 -38.53
C PHE A 429 -36.81 -34.30 -39.37
N PRO A 430 -36.22 -35.42 -38.93
CA PRO A 430 -35.10 -36.06 -39.61
C PRO A 430 -35.45 -36.57 -41.01
#